data_AF-A0A970KT59-F1
#
_entry.id   AF-A0A970KT59-F1
#
_cell.length_a   1.000
_cell.length_b   1.000
_cell.length_c   1.000
_cell.angle_alpha   90.00
_cell.angle_beta   90.00
_cell.angle_gamma   90.00
#
_symmetry.space_group_name_H-M   'P 1'
#
loop_
_entity.id
_entity.type
_entity.pdbx_description
1 polymer ?
#
loop_
_entity_poly.entity_id
_entity_poly.type
_entity_poly.pdbx_seq_one_letter_code
_entity_poly.pdbx_strand_id
1 'polypeptide(L)' 'MIPPRSRLTALLFAFGVLVVVAAGLSILDLFLPRPFDGVVLESDSPGAVWVRSVVPGSGAAEAGLRPGDRIAGIDR' A
#
# COMPACT_ATOMS: atom_id res chain seq x y z
N MET A 1 -37.15 -6.29 -25.44
CA MET A 1 -37.60 -4.98 -24.91
C MET A 1 -36.40 -4.03 -24.89
N ILE A 2 -36.40 -3.04 -25.78
CA ILE A 2 -35.34 -2.01 -25.80
C ILE A 2 -35.65 -1.04 -24.64
N PRO A 3 -34.74 -0.84 -23.67
CA PRO A 3 -34.98 0.10 -22.59
C PRO A 3 -35.16 1.52 -23.18
N PRO A 4 -36.13 2.32 -22.69
CA PRO A 4 -36.29 3.70 -23.14
C PRO A 4 -34.98 4.47 -22.94
N ARG A 5 -34.62 5.33 -23.91
CA ARG A 5 -33.34 6.08 -23.94
C ARG A 5 -32.96 6.73 -22.61
N SER A 6 -33.93 7.17 -21.80
CA SER A 6 -33.73 7.75 -20.46
C SER A 6 -33.14 6.77 -19.43
N ARG A 7 -33.48 5.47 -19.51
CA ARG A 7 -32.93 4.44 -18.60
C ARG A 7 -31.48 4.14 -18.90
N LEU A 8 -31.10 4.12 -20.18
CA LEU A 8 -29.70 3.93 -20.58
C LEU A 8 -28.83 5.10 -20.07
N THR A 9 -29.30 6.34 -20.25
CA THR A 9 -28.58 7.53 -19.77
C THR A 9 -28.44 7.53 -18.24
N ALA A 10 -29.50 7.16 -17.51
CA ALA A 10 -29.45 7.05 -16.05
C ALA A 10 -28.45 5.99 -15.58
N LEU A 11 -28.39 4.83 -16.26
CA LEU A 11 -27.43 3.76 -15.96
C LEU A 11 -25.98 4.20 -16.22
N LEU A 12 -25.72 4.86 -17.36
CA LEU A 12 -24.40 5.38 -17.69
C LEU A 12 -23.95 6.44 -16.69
N PHE A 13 -24.86 7.32 -16.26
CA PHE A 13 -24.57 8.32 -15.22
C PHE A 13 -24.26 7.66 -13.87
N ALA A 14 -25.09 6.71 -13.44
CA ALA A 14 -24.86 5.97 -12.19
C ALA A 14 -23.52 5.22 -12.20
N PHE A 15 -23.17 4.60 -13.33
CA PHE A 15 -21.86 3.97 -13.51
C PHE A 15 -20.72 5.00 -13.44
N GLY A 16 -20.87 6.16 -14.08
CA GLY A 16 -19.88 7.24 -14.00
C GLY A 16 -19.65 7.72 -12.57
N VAL A 17 -20.74 7.94 -11.81
CA VAL A 17 -20.66 8.31 -10.39
C VAL A 17 -19.96 7.21 -9.58
N LEU A 18 -20.30 5.94 -9.81
CA LEU A 18 -19.66 4.81 -9.13
C LEU A 18 -18.14 4.79 -9.38
N VAL A 19 -17.70 5.01 -10.62
CA VAL A 19 -16.28 5.06 -10.98
C VAL A 19 -15.57 6.24 -10.30
N VAL A 20 -16.20 7.42 -10.27
CA VAL A 20 -15.63 8.61 -9.59
C VAL A 20 -15.49 8.37 -8.09
N VAL A 21 -16.48 7.76 -7.45
CA VAL A 21 -16.42 7.41 -6.02
C VAL A 21 -15.30 6.39 -5.77
N ALA A 22 -15.21 5.34 -6.57
CA ALA A 22 -14.15 4.33 -6.44
C ALA A 22 -12.74 4.92 -6.63
N ALA A 23 -12.57 5.83 -7.59
CA ALA A 23 -11.32 6.54 -7.81
C ALA A 23 -10.98 7.46 -6.62
N GLY A 24 -11.97 8.19 -6.10
CA GLY A 24 -11.81 9.03 -4.91
C GLY A 24 -11.40 8.23 -3.67
N LEU A 25 -12.02 7.06 -3.44
CA LEU A 25 -11.64 6.16 -2.35
C LEU A 25 -10.21 5.62 -2.51
N SER A 26 -9.79 5.30 -3.74
CA SER A 26 -8.41 4.88 -4.02
C SER A 26 -7.39 5.99 -3.72
N ILE A 27 -7.73 7.25 -4.01
CA ILE A 27 -6.88 8.39 -3.65
C ILE A 27 -6.85 8.60 -2.14
N LEU A 28 -8.00 8.42 -1.47
CA LEU A 28 -8.08 8.57 -0.02
C LEU A 28 -7.22 7.54 0.73
N ASP A 29 -7.09 6.33 0.19
CA ASP A 29 -6.22 5.27 0.72
C ASP A 29 -4.73 5.70 0.81
N LEU A 30 -4.27 6.60 -0.07
CA LEU A 30 -2.89 7.11 -0.02
C LEU A 30 -2.60 7.90 1.27
N PHE A 31 -3.63 8.48 1.88
CA PHE A 31 -3.50 9.25 3.12
C PHE A 31 -3.61 8.39 4.37
N LEU A 32 -3.96 7.11 4.24
CA LEU A 32 -3.97 6.20 5.38
C LEU A 32 -2.53 5.84 5.76
N PRO A 33 -2.20 5.84 7.07
CA PRO A 33 -0.91 5.38 7.54
C PRO A 33 -0.66 3.94 7.09
N ARG A 34 0.42 3.70 6.36
CA ARG A 34 0.87 2.35 6.05
C ARG A 34 1.72 1.82 7.20
N PRO A 35 1.54 0.55 7.62
CA PRO A 35 2.48 -0.10 8.54
C PRO A 35 3.89 0.01 7.96
N PHE A 36 4.81 0.57 8.73
CA PHE A 36 6.20 0.78 8.33
C PHE A 36 7.12 0.23 9.41
N ASP A 37 7.89 -0.80 9.07
CA ASP A 37 8.70 -1.54 10.05
C ASP A 37 10.03 -0.83 10.39
N GLY A 38 10.40 0.25 9.69
CA GLY A 38 11.60 1.02 10.01
C GLY A 38 12.90 0.52 9.38
N VAL A 39 12.83 -0.49 8.52
CA VAL A 39 13.99 -1.15 7.90
C VAL A 39 14.17 -0.69 6.45
N VAL A 40 15.39 -0.26 6.10
CA VAL A 40 15.80 -0.07 4.70
C VAL A 40 16.65 -1.26 4.28
N LEU A 41 16.27 -1.92 3.18
CA LEU A 41 16.91 -3.13 2.69
C LEU A 41 17.96 -2.84 1.62
N GLU A 42 19.00 -3.67 1.59
CA GLU A 42 20.00 -3.66 0.53
C GLU A 42 19.39 -4.18 -0.79
N SER A 43 19.47 -3.38 -1.86
CA SER A 43 18.82 -3.65 -3.16
C SER A 43 19.60 -4.64 -4.05
N ASP A 44 20.88 -4.87 -3.76
CA ASP A 44 21.82 -5.45 -4.72
C ASP A 44 21.97 -6.98 -4.59
N SER A 45 21.13 -7.64 -3.80
CA SER A 45 21.16 -9.09 -3.62
C SER A 45 19.75 -9.69 -3.59
N PRO A 46 19.22 -10.14 -4.74
CA PRO A 46 17.92 -10.78 -4.81
C PRO A 46 17.83 -11.95 -3.82
N GLY A 47 16.96 -11.83 -2.82
CA GLY A 47 16.73 -12.85 -1.79
C GLY A 47 17.53 -12.69 -0.49
N ALA A 48 18.44 -11.71 -0.40
CA ALA A 48 19.18 -11.42 0.84
C ALA A 48 18.69 -10.09 1.44
N VAL A 49 17.86 -10.19 2.47
CA VAL A 49 17.25 -9.05 3.17
C VAL A 49 18.22 -8.58 4.26
N TRP A 50 19.25 -7.83 3.86
CA TRP A 50 20.19 -7.20 4.79
C TRP A 50 19.68 -5.83 5.22
N VAL A 51 19.75 -5.55 6.52
CA VAL A 51 19.41 -4.25 7.10
C VAL A 51 20.53 -3.26 6.76
N ARG A 52 20.25 -2.31 5.86
CA ARG A 52 21.19 -1.23 5.52
C ARG A 52 21.21 -0.16 6.61
N SER A 53 20.04 0.25 7.06
CA SER A 53 19.87 1.26 8.11
C SER A 53 18.57 1.06 8.88
N VAL A 54 18.56 1.59 10.11
CA VAL A 54 17.40 1.57 11.00
C VAL A 54 17.01 3.00 11.32
N VAL A 55 15.73 3.31 11.18
CA VAL A 55 15.20 4.65 11.49
C VAL A 55 15.13 4.84 13.02
N PRO A 56 15.73 5.90 13.60
CA PRO A 56 15.64 6.16 15.04
C PRO A 56 14.18 6.29 15.51
N GLY A 57 13.84 5.65 16.64
CA GLY A 57 12.49 5.66 17.20
C GLY A 57 11.45 4.82 16.45
N SER A 58 11.87 4.01 15.48
CA SER A 58 11.00 3.03 14.81
C SER A 58 10.88 1.72 15.61
N GLY A 59 9.89 0.88 15.28
CA GLY A 59 9.75 -0.45 15.87
C GLY A 59 11.01 -1.31 15.71
N ALA A 60 11.74 -1.19 14.59
CA ALA A 60 13.03 -1.85 14.41
C ALA A 60 14.11 -1.36 15.40
N ALA A 61 14.13 -0.07 15.70
CA ALA A 61 15.06 0.48 16.71
C ALA A 61 14.71 -0.03 18.12
N GLU A 62 13.43 -0.08 18.46
CA GLU A 62 12.95 -0.62 19.74
C GLU A 62 13.21 -2.13 19.88
N ALA A 63 13.10 -2.87 18.77
CA ALA A 63 13.46 -4.29 18.70
C ALA A 63 14.98 -4.54 18.71
N GLY A 64 15.79 -3.48 18.63
CA GLY A 64 17.25 -3.56 18.70
C GLY A 64 17.94 -4.02 17.42
N LEU A 65 17.27 -3.96 16.27
CA LEU A 65 17.87 -4.22 14.95
C LEU A 65 19.01 -3.24 14.67
N ARG A 66 20.02 -3.71 13.93
CA ARG A 66 21.22 -2.94 13.60
C ARG A 66 21.55 -3.03 12.11
N PRO A 67 22.22 -2.01 11.54
CA PRO A 67 22.86 -2.13 10.23
C PRO A 67 23.77 -3.37 10.18
N GLY A 68 23.63 -4.16 9.12
CA GLY A 68 24.36 -5.43 8.94
C GLY A 68 23.63 -6.67 9.42
N ASP A 69 22.48 -6.54 10.11
CA ASP A 69 21.65 -7.70 10.44
C ASP A 69 21.03 -8.32 9.18
N ARG A 70 20.86 -9.64 9.19
CA ARG A 70 20.16 -10.38 8.14
C ARG A 70 18.78 -10.81 8.61
N ILE A 71 17.73 -10.37 7.92
CA ILE A 71 16.36 -10.83 8.18
C ILE A 71 16.22 -12.25 7.64
N ALA A 72 16.01 -13.21 8.54
CA ALA A 72 15.86 -14.62 8.19
C ALA A 72 14.45 -14.99 7.70
N GLY A 73 13.44 -14.21 8.08
CA GLY A 73 12.03 -14.41 7.74
C GLY A 73 11.13 -13.48 8.53
N ILE A 74 9.87 -13.39 8.13
CA ILE A 74 8.80 -12.66 8.83
C ILE A 74 7.73 -13.71 9.15
N ASP A 75 7.21 -13.69 10.38
CA ASP A 75 6.15 -14.61 10.80
C ASP A 75 4.83 -14.27 10.08
N ARG A 76 3.98 -15.27 9.86
CA ARG A 76 2.72 -15.14 9.09
C ARG A 76 1.50 -14.88 9.96
#